data_AF-A0A8H2VAU4-F1
#
_entry.id   AF-A0A8H2VAU4-F1
#
_cell.length_a   1.000
_cell.length_b   1.000
_cell.length_c   1.000
_cell.angle_alpha   90.00
_cell.angle_beta   90.00
_cell.angle_gamma   90.00
#
_symmetry.space_group_name_H-M   'P 1'
#
loop_
_entity.id
_entity.type
_entity.pdbx_description
1 polymer ?
#
loop_
_entity_poly.entity_id
_entity_poly.type
_entity_poly.pdbx_seq_one_letter_code
_entity_poly.pdbx_strand_id
1 'polypeptide(L)'
;MSLAAIPIPGPIKNIFTTFPLTTYDPENIKDVALENELDRKTYVFENAKNDVTSQNSFTLLIKEKPITWKQSPVYICMDPIELFLQLSLCHKNEITLPLSHQNHEQKNTQSQKMMVVDRPNLPSLIVNNQMIYKDKLLSNLRLRFVGIQAQLAQLLDTDLYPFFENRPLTPNDLKRAKQTLLQFTKFVESNGYDENTLDYLDMKLTSYILTLLYSIKVSQDIKQFIKEKCPKLKIMAITTLKKLNPKLQPY
;
A
#
# COMPACT_ATOMS: atom_id res chain seq x y z
N MET A 1 1.56 -7.88 50.44
CA MET A 1 2.05 -6.51 50.70
C MET A 1 3.21 -6.25 49.76
N SER A 2 3.08 -5.23 48.90
CA SER A 2 4.11 -4.85 47.94
C SER A 2 5.26 -4.15 48.69
N LEU A 3 6.48 -4.69 48.59
CA LEU A 3 7.70 -4.04 49.09
C LEU A 3 7.92 -2.77 48.27
N ALA A 4 7.60 -1.62 48.85
CA ALA A 4 7.89 -0.33 48.27
C ALA A 4 9.41 -0.20 48.08
N ALA A 5 9.85 -0.07 46.83
CA ALA A 5 11.25 0.14 46.50
C ALA A 5 11.74 1.45 47.14
N ILE A 6 12.70 1.34 48.05
CA ILE A 6 13.31 2.47 48.75
C ILE A 6 14.01 3.35 47.70
N PRO A 7 13.68 4.65 47.57
CA PRO A 7 14.32 5.53 46.61
C PRO A 7 15.78 5.77 47.02
N ILE A 8 16.70 5.20 46.26
CA ILE A 8 18.13 5.29 46.53
C ILE A 8 18.62 6.72 46.21
N PRO A 9 19.33 7.39 47.15
CA PRO A 9 19.92 8.70 46.91
C PRO A 9 20.89 8.71 45.71
N GLY A 10 20.83 9.78 44.91
CA GLY A 10 21.64 9.96 43.69
C GLY A 10 23.14 9.63 43.81
N PRO A 11 23.84 9.97 44.90
CA PRO A 11 25.26 9.64 45.07
C PRO A 11 25.55 8.13 45.10
N ILE A 12 24.67 7.35 45.74
CA ILE A 12 24.80 5.89 45.80
C ILE A 12 24.49 5.29 44.43
N LYS A 13 23.51 5.86 43.72
CA LYS A 13 23.20 5.48 42.33
C LYS A 13 24.40 5.71 41.40
N ASN A 14 25.15 6.80 41.60
CA ASN A 14 26.31 7.13 40.76
C ASN A 14 27.44 6.09 40.83
N ILE A 15 27.65 5.47 42.00
CA ILE A 15 28.64 4.39 42.19
C ILE A 15 28.34 3.20 41.28
N PHE A 16 27.06 2.88 41.10
CA PHE A 16 26.62 1.76 40.27
C PHE A 16 26.47 2.14 38.78
N THR A 17 26.43 3.43 38.42
CA THR A 17 26.41 3.88 37.01
C THR A 17 27.79 3.90 36.35
N THR A 18 28.87 3.80 37.13
CA THR A 18 30.25 3.73 36.61
C THR A 18 30.61 2.34 36.06
N PHE A 19 29.74 1.35 36.25
CA PHE A 19 29.82 0.06 35.58
C PHE A 19 28.96 0.14 34.31
N PRO A 20 29.52 -0.04 33.10
CA PRO A 20 30.65 -0.91 32.73
C PRO A 20 31.99 -0.19 32.48
N LEU A 21 33.12 -0.87 32.73
CA LEU A 21 34.49 -0.35 32.54
C LEU A 21 34.83 -0.05 31.06
N THR A 22 34.24 -0.82 30.14
CA THR A 22 34.33 -0.63 28.69
C THR A 22 33.01 -1.02 28.06
N THR A 23 32.46 -0.16 27.22
CA THR A 23 31.31 -0.49 26.38
C THR A 23 31.85 -0.82 24.98
N TYR A 24 31.64 -2.04 24.52
CA TYR A 24 32.03 -2.45 23.18
C TYR A 24 31.11 -1.82 22.14
N ASP A 25 31.62 -1.62 20.94
CA ASP A 25 30.82 -1.20 19.80
C ASP A 25 29.77 -2.27 19.44
N PRO A 26 28.66 -1.88 18.80
CA PRO A 26 27.64 -2.83 18.36
C PRO A 26 28.24 -3.89 17.44
N GLU A 27 28.08 -5.16 17.79
CA GLU A 27 28.48 -6.25 16.90
C GLU A 27 27.56 -6.28 15.68
N ASN A 28 28.15 -6.15 14.50
CA ASN A 28 27.43 -6.22 13.23
C ASN A 28 27.31 -7.69 12.78
N ILE A 29 26.53 -8.47 13.54
CA ILE A 29 26.20 -9.84 13.16
C ILE A 29 25.21 -9.78 12.00
N LYS A 30 25.69 -10.11 10.80
CA LYS A 30 24.85 -10.21 9.60
C LYS A 30 24.49 -11.66 9.35
N ASP A 31 23.22 -11.98 9.53
CA ASP A 31 22.69 -13.28 9.12
C ASP A 31 22.37 -13.24 7.62
N VAL A 32 23.25 -13.85 6.82
CA VAL A 32 23.11 -13.95 5.36
C VAL A 32 21.82 -14.70 4.99
N ALA A 33 21.39 -15.69 5.79
CA ALA A 33 20.18 -16.44 5.51
C ALA A 33 18.93 -15.55 5.66
N LEU A 34 18.90 -14.74 6.72
CA LEU A 34 17.84 -13.76 6.94
C LEU A 34 17.84 -12.66 5.88
N GLU A 35 19.01 -12.14 5.48
CA GLU A 35 19.13 -11.17 4.39
C GLU A 35 18.51 -11.72 3.09
N ASN A 36 18.84 -12.96 2.74
CA ASN A 36 18.30 -13.61 1.54
C ASN A 36 16.78 -13.79 1.61
N GLU A 37 16.22 -14.10 2.79
CA GLU A 37 14.78 -14.20 2.97
C GLU A 37 14.09 -12.83 2.80
N LEU A 38 14.67 -11.79 3.39
CA LEU A 38 14.17 -10.42 3.28
C LEU A 38 14.20 -9.91 1.84
N ASP A 39 15.30 -10.15 1.12
CA ASP A 39 15.46 -9.73 -0.27
C ASP A 39 14.40 -10.38 -1.18
N ARG A 40 14.10 -11.67 -0.96
CA ARG A 40 13.03 -12.39 -1.70
C ARG A 40 11.63 -11.82 -1.46
N LYS A 41 11.38 -11.26 -0.28
CA LYS A 41 10.10 -10.64 0.11
C LYS A 41 10.04 -9.15 -0.22
N THR A 42 11.12 -8.56 -0.71
CA THR A 42 11.24 -7.13 -0.94
C THR A 42 11.18 -6.78 -2.43
N TYR A 43 10.39 -5.76 -2.73
CA TYR A 43 10.15 -5.17 -4.03
C TYR A 43 10.56 -3.71 -3.97
N VAL A 44 11.44 -3.28 -4.87
CA VAL A 44 12.00 -1.93 -4.82
C VAL A 44 11.22 -1.02 -5.76
N PHE A 45 10.77 0.13 -5.28
CA PHE A 45 10.17 1.16 -6.14
C PHE A 45 11.27 1.82 -6.97
N GLU A 46 10.99 2.07 -8.24
CA GLU A 46 11.90 2.82 -9.08
C GLU A 46 11.69 4.32 -8.86
N ASN A 47 12.79 5.01 -8.55
CA ASN A 47 12.76 6.45 -8.33
C ASN A 47 13.19 7.17 -9.61
N ALA A 48 12.42 8.15 -10.06
CA ALA A 48 12.83 9.02 -11.16
C ALA A 48 13.94 10.00 -10.73
N LYS A 49 14.09 10.24 -9.42
CA LYS A 49 15.08 11.15 -8.83
C LYS A 49 16.04 10.34 -7.93
N ASN A 50 17.31 10.27 -8.32
CA ASN A 50 18.31 9.38 -7.71
C ASN A 50 18.77 9.76 -6.29
N ASP A 51 18.25 10.84 -5.70
CA ASP A 51 18.62 11.28 -4.33
C ASP A 51 17.52 10.98 -3.32
N VAL A 52 17.54 9.77 -2.76
CA VAL A 52 16.75 9.46 -1.56
C VAL A 52 17.62 9.79 -0.35
N THR A 53 17.40 10.93 0.28
CA THR A 53 17.94 11.14 1.64
C THR A 53 17.33 10.12 2.59
N SER A 54 18.06 9.72 3.64
CA SER A 54 17.58 8.75 4.64
C SER A 54 16.20 9.09 5.22
N GLN A 55 15.84 10.38 5.28
CA GLN A 55 14.53 10.88 5.71
C GLN A 55 13.36 10.55 4.76
N ASN A 56 13.64 10.32 3.48
CA ASN A 56 12.63 10.05 2.45
C ASN A 56 12.50 8.55 2.12
N SER A 57 13.24 7.70 2.83
CA SER A 57 13.14 6.25 2.72
C SER A 57 11.90 5.74 3.45
N PHE A 58 11.14 4.85 2.81
CA PHE A 58 10.00 4.19 3.44
C PHE A 58 9.92 2.73 3.02
N THR A 59 9.31 1.91 3.87
CA THR A 59 8.96 0.52 3.56
C THR A 59 7.46 0.32 3.72
N LEU A 60 6.77 0.05 2.62
CA LEU A 60 5.36 -0.35 2.62
C LEU A 60 5.26 -1.84 2.94
N LEU A 61 4.59 -2.18 4.03
CA LEU A 61 4.31 -3.56 4.42
C LEU A 61 2.95 -3.98 3.86
N ILE A 62 2.95 -5.08 3.11
CA ILE A 62 1.77 -5.67 2.49
C ILE A 62 1.59 -7.12 2.96
N LYS A 63 0.35 -7.61 2.91
CA LYS A 63 -0.03 -8.94 3.38
C LYS A 63 0.21 -10.01 2.32
N GLU A 64 -0.20 -9.73 1.09
CA GLU A 64 -0.23 -10.73 0.02
C GLU A 64 0.88 -10.50 -0.98
N LYS A 65 1.34 -11.59 -1.62
CA LYS A 65 2.35 -11.48 -2.67
C LYS A 65 1.76 -10.68 -3.84
N PRO A 66 2.42 -9.61 -4.30
CA PRO A 66 1.96 -8.85 -5.46
C PRO A 66 2.08 -9.71 -6.72
N ILE A 67 1.21 -9.46 -7.70
CA ILE A 67 1.27 -10.15 -8.99
C ILE A 67 1.97 -9.28 -10.02
N THR A 68 2.52 -9.92 -11.03
CA THR A 68 2.98 -9.21 -12.24
C THR A 68 1.78 -8.73 -13.05
N TRP A 69 1.82 -7.48 -13.48
CA TRP A 69 0.79 -6.90 -14.32
C TRP A 69 0.90 -7.44 -15.74
N LYS A 70 0.17 -8.52 -16.01
CA LYS A 70 0.12 -9.15 -17.34
C LYS A 70 1.54 -9.46 -17.86
N GLN A 71 1.89 -8.96 -19.04
CA GLN A 71 3.20 -9.12 -19.66
C GLN A 71 4.22 -8.06 -19.22
N SER A 72 3.82 -7.06 -18.43
CA SER A 72 4.74 -6.05 -17.91
C SER A 72 5.42 -6.56 -16.63
N PRO A 73 6.71 -6.25 -16.40
CA PRO A 73 7.44 -6.64 -15.20
C PRO A 73 7.02 -5.86 -13.94
N VAL A 74 5.84 -5.26 -13.93
CA VAL A 74 5.37 -4.37 -12.84
C VAL A 74 4.63 -5.18 -11.78
N TYR A 75 4.98 -5.00 -10.51
CA TYR A 75 4.31 -5.65 -9.38
C TYR A 75 3.18 -4.79 -8.80
N ILE A 76 2.00 -5.39 -8.67
CA ILE A 76 0.77 -4.73 -8.21
C ILE A 76 0.14 -5.52 -7.06
N CYS A 77 -0.29 -4.81 -6.01
CA CYS A 77 -0.98 -5.42 -4.87
C CYS A 77 -2.39 -5.93 -5.26
N MET A 78 -2.83 -7.02 -4.64
CA MET A 78 -4.13 -7.66 -4.91
C MET A 78 -5.24 -7.30 -3.92
N ASP A 79 -4.91 -6.62 -2.83
CA ASP A 79 -5.89 -5.99 -1.94
C ASP A 79 -6.14 -4.53 -2.37
N PRO A 80 -7.40 -4.07 -2.44
CA PRO A 80 -7.72 -2.73 -2.93
C PRO A 80 -7.15 -1.60 -2.06
N ILE A 81 -7.02 -1.82 -0.75
CA ILE A 81 -6.46 -0.83 0.18
C ILE A 81 -4.93 -0.79 0.03
N GLU A 82 -4.29 -1.95 -0.06
CA GLU A 82 -2.84 -2.03 -0.31
C GLU A 82 -2.46 -1.40 -1.65
N LEU A 83 -3.22 -1.70 -2.70
CA LEU A 83 -3.02 -1.11 -4.01
C LEU A 83 -3.29 0.40 -4.01
N PHE A 84 -4.35 0.86 -3.33
CA PHE A 84 -4.60 2.30 -3.18
C PHE A 84 -3.42 3.02 -2.51
N LEU A 85 -2.85 2.43 -1.45
CA LEU A 85 -1.67 2.99 -0.79
C LEU A 85 -0.44 2.96 -1.69
N GLN A 86 -0.22 1.86 -2.41
CA GLN A 86 0.86 1.74 -3.38
C GLN A 86 0.79 2.87 -4.41
N LEU A 87 -0.38 3.08 -5.03
CA LEU A 87 -0.59 4.16 -6.02
C LEU A 87 -0.47 5.55 -5.39
N SER A 88 -1.00 5.74 -4.18
CA SER A 88 -0.91 7.02 -3.46
C SER A 88 0.53 7.39 -3.12
N LEU A 89 1.36 6.42 -2.76
CA LEU A 89 2.78 6.62 -2.49
C LEU A 89 3.57 6.89 -3.78
N CYS A 90 3.21 6.21 -4.88
CA CYS A 90 3.73 6.52 -6.21
C CYS A 90 3.43 7.96 -6.62
N HIS A 91 2.19 8.39 -6.48
CA HIS A 91 1.77 9.74 -6.80
C HIS A 91 2.46 10.80 -5.91
N LYS A 92 2.46 10.60 -4.60
CA LYS A 92 2.99 11.58 -3.64
C LYS A 92 4.51 11.79 -3.77
N ASN A 93 5.25 10.72 -4.06
CA ASN A 93 6.71 10.77 -4.12
C ASN A 93 7.25 10.81 -5.56
N GLU A 94 6.38 10.91 -6.58
CA GLU A 94 6.74 10.88 -8.00
C GLU A 94 7.59 9.66 -8.38
N ILE A 95 7.23 8.50 -7.84
CA ILE A 95 7.96 7.23 -8.04
C ILE A 95 7.13 6.25 -8.85
N THR A 96 7.81 5.38 -9.59
CA THR A 96 7.17 4.35 -10.41
C THR A 96 7.04 3.03 -9.64
N LEU A 97 6.05 2.23 -10.05
CA LEU A 97 5.77 0.93 -9.42
C LEU A 97 6.99 -0.01 -9.50
N PRO A 98 7.10 -0.97 -8.56
CA PRO A 98 8.24 -1.88 -8.53
C PRO A 98 8.34 -2.74 -9.81
N LEU A 99 9.53 -2.78 -10.43
CA LEU A 99 9.81 -3.58 -11.63
C LEU A 99 10.58 -4.88 -11.34
N SER A 100 11.27 -4.95 -10.21
CA SER A 100 12.17 -6.05 -9.89
C SER A 100 12.11 -6.44 -8.41
N HIS A 101 12.50 -7.67 -8.16
CA HIS A 101 12.93 -8.10 -6.84
C HIS A 101 14.27 -7.43 -6.51
N GLN A 102 14.51 -7.18 -5.23
CA GLN A 102 15.80 -6.68 -4.78
C GLN A 102 16.86 -7.77 -5.05
N ASN A 103 17.77 -7.52 -6.01
CA ASN A 103 18.91 -8.38 -6.26
C ASN A 103 20.09 -7.95 -5.39
N HIS A 104 20.89 -8.92 -4.91
CA HIS A 104 22.06 -8.67 -4.05
C HIS A 104 23.07 -7.67 -4.61
N GLU A 105 23.11 -7.47 -5.93
CA GLU A 105 24.04 -6.57 -6.61
C GLU A 105 23.61 -5.09 -6.58
N GLN A 106 22.33 -4.81 -6.28
CA GLN A 106 21.79 -3.46 -6.19
C GLN A 106 21.45 -3.10 -4.73
N LYS A 107 22.44 -3.22 -3.84
CA LYS A 107 22.37 -2.70 -2.46
C LYS A 107 22.52 -1.17 -2.47
N ASN A 108 21.57 -0.45 -3.05
CA ASN A 108 21.38 0.96 -2.68
C ASN A 108 20.67 0.99 -1.33
N THR A 109 21.42 1.38 -0.30
CA THR A 109 21.02 1.44 1.12
C THR A 109 19.87 2.41 1.43
N GLN A 110 19.38 3.16 0.43
CA GLN A 110 18.37 4.20 0.59
C GLN A 110 17.31 4.09 -0.51
N SER A 111 16.55 3.00 -0.54
CA SER A 111 15.47 2.83 -1.51
C SER A 111 14.11 2.72 -0.85
N GLN A 112 13.12 3.30 -1.51
CA GLN A 112 11.71 3.14 -1.17
C GLN A 112 11.33 1.72 -1.59
N LYS A 113 10.76 0.95 -0.66
CA LYS A 113 10.52 -0.47 -0.87
C LYS A 113 9.16 -0.90 -0.40
N MET A 114 8.72 -2.05 -0.90
CA MET A 114 7.52 -2.75 -0.51
C MET A 114 7.91 -4.15 -0.08
N MET A 115 7.41 -4.61 1.05
CA MET A 115 7.80 -5.88 1.66
C MET A 115 6.57 -6.69 2.05
N VAL A 116 6.57 -7.97 1.68
CA VAL A 116 5.52 -8.92 2.07
C VAL A 116 5.80 -9.43 3.48
N VAL A 117 4.83 -9.25 4.38
CA VAL A 117 4.95 -9.67 5.78
C VAL A 117 3.66 -10.36 6.22
N ASP A 118 3.80 -11.45 6.97
CA ASP A 118 2.65 -12.12 7.59
C ASP A 118 2.41 -11.54 9.00
N ARG A 119 1.57 -10.50 9.07
CA ARG A 119 1.19 -9.83 10.33
C ARG A 119 -0.26 -9.37 10.32
N PRO A 120 -0.91 -9.28 11.50
CA PRO A 120 -2.20 -8.61 11.61
C PRO A 120 -2.06 -7.11 11.36
N ASN A 121 -3.17 -6.45 10.98
CA ASN A 121 -3.25 -4.98 10.80
C ASN A 121 -2.40 -4.39 9.67
N LEU A 122 -2.27 -5.14 8.56
CA LEU A 122 -1.72 -4.63 7.29
C LEU A 122 -2.81 -3.97 6.44
N PRO A 123 -2.46 -3.02 5.56
CA PRO A 123 -1.11 -2.49 5.27
C PRO A 123 -0.54 -1.56 6.36
N SER A 124 0.79 -1.47 6.44
CA SER A 124 1.50 -0.56 7.36
C SER A 124 2.71 0.08 6.67
N LEU A 125 3.19 1.22 7.17
CA LEU A 125 4.31 1.95 6.58
C LEU A 125 5.41 2.15 7.62
N ILE A 126 6.65 1.80 7.28
CA ILE A 126 7.82 2.11 8.11
C ILE A 126 8.50 3.35 7.51
N VAL A 127 8.66 4.39 8.31
CA VAL A 127 9.38 5.63 7.95
C VAL A 127 10.29 5.98 9.12
N ASN A 128 11.59 6.24 8.89
CA ASN A 128 12.55 6.60 9.93
C ASN A 128 12.54 5.65 11.14
N ASN A 129 12.50 4.34 10.89
CA ASN A 129 12.37 3.27 11.89
C ASN A 129 11.11 3.32 12.77
N GLN A 130 10.12 4.16 12.42
CA GLN A 130 8.83 4.22 13.07
C GLN A 130 7.76 3.54 12.21
N MET A 131 6.94 2.71 12.84
CA MET A 131 5.82 2.03 12.19
C MET A 131 4.56 2.89 12.28
N ILE A 132 3.90 3.08 11.13
CA ILE A 132 2.62 3.74 10.97
C ILE A 132 1.60 2.69 10.53
N TYR A 133 0.64 2.39 11.40
CA TYR A 133 -0.37 1.37 11.18
C TYR A 133 -1.47 1.82 10.20
N LYS A 134 -2.21 0.83 9.67
CA LYS A 134 -3.33 0.98 8.73
C LYS A 134 -4.27 2.14 9.09
N ASP A 135 -4.81 2.17 10.30
CA ASP A 135 -5.83 3.16 10.69
C ASP A 135 -5.30 4.59 10.64
N LYS A 136 -4.04 4.79 11.04
CA LYS A 136 -3.36 6.09 10.97
C LYS A 136 -3.05 6.47 9.51
N LEU A 137 -2.70 5.50 8.67
CA LEU A 137 -2.48 5.75 7.23
C LEU A 137 -3.78 6.15 6.53
N LEU A 138 -4.86 5.39 6.77
CA LEU A 138 -6.15 5.62 6.14
C LEU A 138 -6.81 6.92 6.62
N SER A 139 -6.68 7.26 7.91
CA SER A 139 -7.15 8.56 8.41
C SER A 139 -6.41 9.74 7.76
N ASN A 140 -5.08 9.64 7.60
CA ASN A 140 -4.30 10.68 6.91
C ASN A 140 -4.69 10.82 5.43
N LEU A 141 -4.98 9.72 4.73
CA LEU A 141 -5.47 9.77 3.35
C LEU A 141 -6.92 10.23 3.28
N ARG A 142 -7.73 9.95 4.30
CA ARG A 142 -9.12 10.43 4.36
C ARG A 142 -9.19 11.96 4.33
N LEU A 143 -8.22 12.65 4.95
CA LEU A 143 -8.09 14.11 4.92
C LEU A 143 -7.81 14.67 3.52
N ARG A 144 -7.38 13.83 2.56
CA ARG A 144 -7.15 14.25 1.16
C ARG A 144 -8.42 14.30 0.32
N PHE A 145 -9.50 13.67 0.77
CA PHE A 145 -10.79 13.73 0.09
C PHE A 145 -11.58 14.92 0.62
N VAL A 146 -12.02 15.81 -0.27
CA VAL A 146 -12.79 17.01 0.10
C VAL A 146 -14.21 16.90 -0.45
N GLY A 147 -15.20 17.29 0.37
CA GLY A 147 -16.61 17.34 -0.04
C GLY A 147 -17.16 15.99 -0.49
N ILE A 148 -17.73 15.95 -1.70
CA ILE A 148 -18.44 14.77 -2.23
C ILE A 148 -17.50 13.57 -2.47
N GLN A 149 -16.20 13.83 -2.72
CA GLN A 149 -15.23 12.77 -2.93
C GLN A 149 -15.06 11.88 -1.70
N ALA A 150 -15.20 12.43 -0.48
CA ALA A 150 -15.10 11.67 0.75
C ALA A 150 -16.26 10.66 0.90
N GLN A 151 -17.47 11.07 0.48
CA GLN A 151 -18.65 10.21 0.48
C GLN A 151 -18.50 9.08 -0.54
N LEU A 152 -18.04 9.41 -1.76
CA LEU A 152 -17.76 8.41 -2.80
C LEU A 152 -16.67 7.42 -2.36
N ALA A 153 -15.59 7.92 -1.74
CA ALA A 153 -14.53 7.07 -1.22
C ALA A 153 -15.02 6.13 -0.10
N GLN A 154 -15.96 6.57 0.73
CA GLN A 154 -16.58 5.74 1.77
C GLN A 154 -17.54 4.70 1.17
N LEU A 155 -18.25 5.06 0.10
CA LEU A 155 -19.14 4.14 -0.62
C LEU A 155 -18.36 2.96 -1.21
N LEU A 156 -17.18 3.22 -1.78
CA LEU A 156 -16.26 2.16 -2.25
C LEU A 156 -15.88 1.18 -1.14
N ASP A 157 -15.48 1.71 0.03
CA ASP A 157 -15.10 0.86 1.17
C ASP A 157 -16.29 0.08 1.73
N THR A 158 -17.50 0.63 1.69
CA THR A 158 -18.69 -0.01 2.26
C THR A 158 -19.23 -1.12 1.34
N ASP A 159 -19.28 -0.86 0.03
CA ASP A 159 -19.97 -1.74 -0.92
C ASP A 159 -19.04 -2.70 -1.66
N LEU A 160 -17.76 -2.33 -1.88
CA LEU A 160 -16.83 -3.13 -2.68
C LEU A 160 -15.77 -3.85 -1.85
N TYR A 161 -15.37 -3.31 -0.69
CA TYR A 161 -14.42 -4.00 0.20
C TYR A 161 -14.89 -5.39 0.69
N PRO A 162 -16.19 -5.65 0.93
CA PRO A 162 -16.69 -6.97 1.31
C PRO A 162 -16.23 -8.14 0.43
N PHE A 163 -15.92 -7.89 -0.85
CA PHE A 163 -15.47 -8.92 -1.79
C PHE A 163 -14.04 -9.40 -1.56
N PHE A 164 -13.31 -8.74 -0.66
CA PHE A 164 -11.92 -9.05 -0.29
C PHE A 164 -11.80 -9.57 1.15
N GLU A 165 -12.88 -9.50 1.91
CA GLU A 165 -12.96 -10.04 3.26
C GLU A 165 -13.22 -11.55 3.24
N ASN A 166 -12.73 -12.25 4.26
CA ASN A 166 -13.00 -13.69 4.45
C ASN A 166 -14.41 -13.90 5.05
N ARG A 167 -15.45 -13.30 4.44
CA ARG A 167 -16.85 -13.43 4.88
C ARG A 167 -17.74 -13.89 3.73
N PRO A 168 -18.82 -14.64 4.02
CA PRO A 168 -19.77 -15.04 2.98
C PRO A 168 -20.48 -13.81 2.41
N LEU A 169 -20.50 -13.70 1.09
CA LEU A 169 -21.17 -12.62 0.37
C LEU A 169 -22.69 -12.88 0.32
N THR A 170 -23.48 -11.85 0.61
CA THR A 170 -24.93 -11.92 0.50
C THR A 170 -25.40 -11.42 -0.88
N PRO A 171 -26.61 -11.81 -1.34
CA PRO A 171 -27.20 -11.25 -2.55
C PRO A 171 -27.34 -9.72 -2.52
N ASN A 172 -27.50 -9.15 -1.32
CA ASN A 172 -27.56 -7.71 -1.12
C ASN A 172 -26.20 -7.03 -1.35
N ASP A 173 -25.08 -7.66 -0.98
CA ASP A 173 -23.74 -7.14 -1.27
C ASP A 173 -23.49 -7.07 -2.78
N LEU A 174 -23.89 -8.10 -3.51
CA LEU A 174 -23.81 -8.11 -4.97
C LEU A 174 -24.67 -7.02 -5.61
N LYS A 175 -25.89 -6.82 -5.12
CA LYS A 175 -26.79 -5.77 -5.63
C LYS A 175 -26.23 -4.38 -5.37
N ARG A 176 -25.73 -4.11 -4.16
CA ARG A 176 -25.10 -2.83 -3.79
C ARG A 176 -23.86 -2.56 -4.64
N ALA A 177 -22.95 -3.54 -4.75
CA ALA A 177 -21.76 -3.40 -5.58
C ALA A 177 -22.08 -3.06 -7.03
N LYS A 178 -23.04 -3.76 -7.65
CA LYS A 178 -23.48 -3.47 -9.03
C LYS A 178 -24.06 -2.07 -9.16
N GLN A 179 -24.88 -1.62 -8.21
CA GLN A 179 -25.44 -0.26 -8.21
C GLN A 179 -24.34 0.80 -8.08
N THR A 180 -23.39 0.60 -7.16
CA THR A 180 -22.27 1.49 -6.93
C THR A 180 -21.36 1.58 -8.15
N LEU A 181 -21.04 0.46 -8.80
CA LEU A 181 -20.30 0.44 -10.06
C LEU A 181 -21.01 1.21 -11.18
N LEU A 182 -22.34 1.11 -11.29
CA LEU A 182 -23.11 1.88 -12.27
C LEU A 182 -23.11 3.38 -11.95
N GLN A 183 -23.19 3.76 -10.67
CA GLN A 183 -23.10 5.16 -10.25
C GLN A 183 -21.73 5.75 -10.59
N PHE A 184 -20.64 5.03 -10.30
CA PHE A 184 -19.29 5.45 -10.68
C PHE A 184 -19.10 5.50 -12.19
N THR A 185 -19.72 4.58 -12.95
CA THR A 185 -19.70 4.65 -14.42
C THR A 185 -20.32 5.95 -14.91
N LYS A 186 -21.52 6.30 -14.42
CA LYS A 186 -22.19 7.57 -14.76
C LYS A 186 -21.38 8.80 -14.31
N PHE A 187 -20.71 8.71 -13.17
CA PHE A 187 -19.86 9.78 -12.66
C PHE A 187 -18.68 10.06 -13.59
N VAL A 188 -17.96 9.00 -14.02
CA VAL A 188 -16.85 9.11 -14.97
C VAL A 188 -17.33 9.56 -16.36
N GLU A 189 -18.58 9.25 -16.73
CA GLU A 189 -19.19 9.73 -17.98
C GLU A 189 -19.67 11.18 -17.93
N SER A 190 -19.72 11.80 -16.75
CA SER A 190 -20.24 13.15 -16.63
C SER A 190 -19.24 14.18 -17.13
N ASN A 191 -19.74 15.27 -17.73
CA ASN A 191 -18.91 16.36 -18.28
C ASN A 191 -18.07 17.10 -17.22
N GLY A 192 -18.28 16.82 -15.92
CA GLY A 192 -17.51 17.39 -14.82
C GLY A 192 -16.32 16.52 -14.38
N TYR A 193 -16.12 15.35 -14.98
CA TYR A 193 -14.96 14.50 -14.72
C TYR A 193 -13.79 14.95 -15.61
N ASP A 194 -12.74 15.52 -15.00
CA ASP A 194 -11.54 15.87 -15.73
C ASP A 194 -10.61 14.65 -15.84
N GLU A 195 -10.61 14.04 -17.02
CA GLU A 195 -9.74 12.91 -17.34
C GLU A 195 -8.25 13.26 -17.29
N ASN A 196 -7.85 14.53 -17.22
CA ASN A 196 -6.44 14.95 -17.21
C ASN A 196 -5.87 15.03 -15.80
N THR A 197 -6.67 15.46 -14.82
CA THR A 197 -6.29 15.44 -13.40
C THR A 197 -6.19 14.01 -12.88
N LEU A 198 -5.35 13.83 -11.84
CA LEU A 198 -5.22 12.55 -11.15
C LEU A 198 -5.47 12.79 -9.67
N ASP A 199 -6.66 12.40 -9.21
CA ASP A 199 -7.06 12.59 -7.82
C ASP A 199 -6.91 11.32 -6.99
N TYR A 200 -6.93 11.48 -5.66
CA TYR A 200 -6.98 10.34 -4.73
C TYR A 200 -8.23 9.47 -4.93
N LEU A 201 -9.33 10.05 -5.40
CA LEU A 201 -10.53 9.28 -5.73
C LEU A 201 -10.30 8.38 -6.93
N ASP A 202 -9.61 8.85 -7.97
CA ASP A 202 -9.31 8.07 -9.16
C ASP A 202 -8.37 6.92 -8.84
N MET A 203 -7.36 7.18 -8.00
CA MET A 203 -6.44 6.13 -7.51
C MET A 203 -7.19 5.07 -6.69
N LYS A 204 -8.13 5.48 -5.83
CA LYS A 204 -8.95 4.56 -5.04
C LYS A 204 -9.91 3.76 -5.91
N LEU A 205 -10.62 4.41 -6.82
CA LEU A 205 -11.51 3.73 -7.75
C LEU A 205 -10.73 2.76 -8.65
N THR A 206 -9.56 3.18 -9.15
CA THR A 206 -8.65 2.32 -9.91
C THR A 206 -8.23 1.09 -9.10
N SER A 207 -7.87 1.26 -7.82
CA SER A 207 -7.44 0.13 -6.99
C SER A 207 -8.56 -0.91 -6.82
N TYR A 208 -9.80 -0.47 -6.60
CA TYR A 208 -10.96 -1.37 -6.52
C TYR A 208 -11.27 -2.04 -7.86
N ILE A 209 -11.30 -1.30 -8.97
CA ILE A 209 -11.65 -1.87 -10.28
C ILE A 209 -10.59 -2.90 -10.73
N LEU A 210 -9.31 -2.60 -10.56
CA LEU A 210 -8.23 -3.51 -10.92
C LEU A 210 -8.27 -4.78 -10.06
N THR A 211 -8.41 -4.64 -8.74
CA THR A 211 -8.46 -5.80 -7.85
C THR A 211 -9.74 -6.62 -8.07
N LEU A 212 -10.90 -6.01 -8.34
CA LEU A 212 -12.12 -6.74 -8.67
C LEU A 212 -11.99 -7.54 -9.98
N LEU A 213 -11.34 -6.97 -10.99
CA LEU A 213 -11.14 -7.63 -12.28
C LEU A 213 -10.12 -8.77 -12.23
N TYR A 214 -9.03 -8.61 -11.48
CA TYR A 214 -7.85 -9.48 -11.57
C TYR A 214 -7.61 -10.35 -10.32
N SER A 215 -8.21 -10.04 -9.17
CA SER A 215 -8.07 -10.87 -7.98
C SER A 215 -8.75 -12.22 -8.15
N ILE A 216 -8.08 -13.29 -7.73
CA ILE A 216 -8.60 -14.66 -7.80
C ILE A 216 -9.80 -14.86 -6.87
N LYS A 217 -9.85 -14.11 -5.76
CA LYS A 217 -10.88 -14.25 -4.70
C LYS A 217 -12.27 -13.76 -5.12
N VAL A 218 -12.34 -12.90 -6.13
CA VAL A 218 -13.59 -12.22 -6.51
C VAL A 218 -14.39 -13.09 -7.48
N SER A 219 -15.71 -13.19 -7.22
CA SER A 219 -16.66 -13.94 -8.07
C SER A 219 -16.62 -13.51 -9.53
N GLN A 220 -16.77 -14.48 -10.44
CA GLN A 220 -16.84 -14.22 -11.88
C GLN A 220 -18.02 -13.34 -12.27
N ASP A 221 -19.11 -13.35 -11.50
CA ASP A 221 -20.31 -12.55 -11.79
C ASP A 221 -20.01 -11.05 -11.80
N ILE A 222 -19.20 -10.57 -10.86
CA ILE A 222 -18.79 -9.16 -10.82
C ILE A 222 -17.80 -8.85 -11.92
N LYS A 223 -16.84 -9.75 -12.17
CA LYS A 223 -15.86 -9.58 -13.24
C LYS A 223 -16.54 -9.43 -14.59
N GLN A 224 -17.54 -10.27 -14.86
CA GLN A 224 -18.31 -10.21 -16.09
C GLN A 224 -19.17 -8.94 -16.14
N PHE A 225 -19.81 -8.57 -15.02
CA PHE A 225 -20.58 -7.34 -14.94
C PHE A 225 -19.74 -6.09 -15.26
N ILE A 226 -18.52 -5.98 -14.71
CA ILE A 226 -17.62 -4.85 -15.02
C ILE A 226 -17.25 -4.85 -16.50
N LYS A 227 -16.92 -6.01 -17.08
CA LYS A 227 -16.57 -6.14 -18.51
C LYS A 227 -17.71 -5.72 -19.43
N GLU A 228 -18.94 -6.09 -19.12
CA GLU A 228 -20.10 -5.86 -19.98
C GLU A 228 -20.78 -4.51 -19.75
N LYS A 229 -20.95 -4.10 -18.49
CA LYS A 229 -21.77 -2.95 -18.11
C LYS A 229 -20.96 -1.71 -17.71
N CYS A 230 -19.69 -1.87 -17.34
CA CYS A 230 -18.84 -0.77 -16.88
C CYS A 230 -17.51 -0.67 -17.67
N PRO A 231 -17.53 -0.70 -19.03
CA PRO A 231 -16.29 -0.72 -19.81
C PRO A 231 -15.45 0.56 -19.64
N LYS A 232 -16.09 1.71 -19.43
CA LYS A 232 -15.40 2.99 -19.20
C LYS A 232 -14.63 3.02 -17.88
N LEU A 233 -15.15 2.40 -16.82
CA LEU A 233 -14.41 2.27 -15.56
C LEU A 233 -13.13 1.44 -15.73
N LYS A 234 -13.20 0.37 -16.53
CA LYS A 234 -12.01 -0.42 -16.87
C LYS A 234 -10.99 0.41 -17.65
N ILE A 235 -11.43 1.19 -18.64
CA ILE A 235 -10.54 2.06 -19.42
C ILE A 235 -9.89 3.10 -18.51
N MET A 236 -10.68 3.80 -17.70
CA MET A 236 -10.20 4.77 -16.72
C MET A 236 -9.16 4.16 -15.79
N ALA A 237 -9.43 3.00 -15.20
CA ALA A 237 -8.49 2.33 -14.29
C ALA A 237 -7.15 2.00 -14.97
N ILE A 238 -7.17 1.56 -16.22
CA ILE A 238 -5.95 1.29 -17.00
C ILE A 238 -5.22 2.59 -17.35
N THR A 239 -5.94 3.64 -17.74
CA THR A 239 -5.36 4.95 -18.05
C THR A 239 -4.70 5.57 -16.82
N THR A 240 -5.37 5.55 -15.67
CA THR A 240 -4.83 6.02 -14.39
C THR A 240 -3.56 5.27 -14.00
N LEU A 241 -3.57 3.93 -14.16
CA LEU A 241 -2.39 3.12 -13.90
C LEU A 241 -1.22 3.49 -14.85
N LYS A 242 -1.50 3.73 -16.14
CA LYS A 242 -0.48 4.17 -17.12
C LYS A 242 0.07 5.56 -16.82
N LYS A 243 -0.76 6.50 -16.34
CA LYS A 243 -0.29 7.83 -15.91
C LYS A 243 0.73 7.73 -14.77
N LEU A 244 0.47 6.84 -13.82
CA LEU A 244 1.36 6.60 -12.67
C LEU A 244 2.60 5.78 -13.02
N ASN A 245 2.54 4.99 -14.09
CA ASN A 245 3.69 4.23 -14.57
C ASN A 245 3.73 4.22 -16.11
N PRO A 246 4.37 5.22 -16.73
CA PRO A 246 4.43 5.34 -18.19
C PRO A 246 5.22 4.21 -18.85
N LYS A 247 6.01 3.44 -18.08
CA LYS A 247 6.76 2.26 -18.57
C LYS A 247 5.87 1.03 -18.76
N LEU A 248 4.59 1.09 -18.39
CA LEU A 248 3.64 0.02 -18.65
C LEU A 248 3.43 -0.14 -20.16
N GLN A 249 3.62 -1.35 -20.68
CA GLN A 249 3.36 -1.61 -22.08
C GLN A 249 1.89 -1.33 -22.43
N PRO A 250 1.62 -0.78 -23.63
CA PRO A 250 0.25 -0.57 -24.08
C PRO A 250 -0.52 -1.88 -24.16
N TYR A 251 -1.84 -1.76 -24.06
CA TYR A 251 -2.77 -2.88 -24.15
C TYR A 251 -3.12 -3.10 -25.60
#